data_AF-A0A421JGN5-F1
#
_entry.id   AF-A0A421JGN5-F1
#
_cell.length_a   1.000
_cell.length_b   1.000
_cell.length_c   1.000
_cell.angle_alpha   90.00
_cell.angle_beta   90.00
_cell.angle_gamma   90.00
#
_symmetry.space_group_name_H-M   'P 1'
#
loop_
_entity.id
_entity.type
_entity.pdbx_description
1 polymer ?
#
loop_
_entity_poly.entity_id
_entity_poly.type
_entity_poly.pdbx_seq_one_letter_code
_entity_poly.pdbx_strand_id
1 'polypeptide(L)'
;MAYNYTKKFIETNCKQLERGLEIDDKISSILDGQDELTKQQFQHILRQVNVRLKRHHRNMFSAQATSQIAQQVAKYEQTKALEATEKLLQAQSTIQPLILPELETALSSDRRLAEFKRLVNELPESRYLQHENMDEELLERYESVRQRMVQLNERFVHAYHKREYLKQLSETLGEQAAQQGDLQREVERFQALVREL
;
A
#
# COMPACT_ATOMS: atom_id res chain seq x y z
N MET A 1 16.62 14.53 15.00
CA MET A 1 15.24 14.94 15.32
C MET A 1 14.28 13.76 15.48
N ALA A 2 14.23 12.80 14.55
CA ALA A 2 13.27 11.68 14.56
C ALA A 2 13.29 10.80 15.82
N TYR A 3 14.46 10.40 16.33
CA TYR A 3 14.55 9.49 17.49
C TYR A 3 13.85 10.02 18.75
N ASN A 4 14.09 11.29 19.10
CA ASN A 4 13.50 11.90 20.30
C ASN A 4 11.98 12.08 20.15
N TYR A 5 11.50 12.36 18.94
CA TYR A 5 10.08 12.39 18.64
C TYR A 5 9.46 10.99 18.75
N THR A 6 10.03 9.99 18.09
CA THR A 6 9.57 8.59 18.13
C THR A 6 9.56 8.03 19.55
N LYS A 7 10.61 8.31 20.33
CA LYS A 7 10.66 7.92 21.74
C LYS A 7 9.54 8.57 22.55
N LYS A 8 9.33 9.89 22.44
CA LYS A 8 8.22 10.59 23.12
C LYS A 8 6.85 10.09 22.68
N PHE A 9 6.67 9.77 21.40
CA PHE A 9 5.44 9.21 20.85
C PHE A 9 5.15 7.84 21.47
N ILE A 10 6.13 6.93 21.49
CA ILE A 10 5.96 5.60 22.08
C ILE A 10 5.70 5.72 23.58
N GLU A 11 6.46 6.56 24.30
CA GLU A 11 6.25 6.79 25.73
C GLU A 11 4.85 7.35 26.04
N THR A 12 4.31 8.22 25.19
CA THR A 12 2.97 8.78 25.37
C THR A 12 1.89 7.73 25.16
N ASN A 13 2.02 6.90 24.13
CA ASN A 13 1.07 5.80 23.87
C ASN A 13 1.17 4.71 24.94
N CYS A 14 2.37 4.37 25.42
CA CYS A 14 2.56 3.46 26.54
C CYS A 14 1.88 4.00 27.82
N LYS A 15 2.01 5.31 28.11
CA LYS A 15 1.30 5.94 29.23
C LYS A 15 -0.21 5.92 29.09
N GLN A 16 -0.74 6.00 27.87
CA GLN A 16 -2.18 5.86 27.63
C GLN A 16 -2.65 4.43 27.88
N LEU A 17 -1.88 3.42 27.45
CA LEU A 17 -2.15 2.01 27.74
C LEU A 17 -1.99 1.66 29.24
N GLU A 18 -1.22 2.45 29.99
CA GLU A 18 -1.10 2.34 31.45
C GLU A 18 -2.27 2.96 32.23
N ARG A 19 -3.16 3.73 31.57
CA ARG A 19 -4.40 4.18 32.20
C ARG A 19 -5.21 2.95 32.58
N GLY A 20 -5.51 2.82 33.86
CA GLY A 20 -6.31 1.71 34.36
C GLY A 20 -7.71 1.76 33.77
N LEU A 21 -8.36 0.60 33.73
CA LEU A 21 -9.79 0.52 33.43
C LEU A 21 -10.55 1.23 34.54
N GLU A 22 -11.38 2.20 34.16
CA GLU A 22 -12.28 2.94 35.06
C GLU A 22 -13.72 2.47 34.83
N ILE A 23 -14.57 2.67 35.82
CA ILE A 23 -16.01 2.40 35.69
C ILE A 23 -16.61 3.58 34.94
N ASP A 24 -16.81 3.42 33.63
CA ASP A 24 -17.57 4.37 32.83
C ASP A 24 -19.07 4.28 33.15
N ASP A 25 -19.82 5.34 32.81
CA ASP A 25 -21.27 5.44 33.03
C ASP A 25 -22.04 4.25 32.43
N LYS A 26 -21.54 3.68 31.33
CA LYS A 26 -22.08 2.46 30.69
C LYS A 26 -21.90 1.19 31.53
N ILE A 27 -20.84 1.11 32.31
CA ILE A 27 -20.57 -0.04 33.18
C ILE A 27 -21.37 0.10 34.48
N SER A 28 -21.54 1.34 34.98
CA SER A 28 -22.46 1.66 36.09
C SER A 28 -23.89 1.21 35.78
N SER A 29 -24.42 1.52 34.60
CA SER A 29 -25.80 1.16 34.24
C SER A 29 -26.03 -0.35 34.06
N ILE A 30 -25.00 -1.12 33.71
CA ILE A 30 -25.07 -2.60 33.66
C ILE A 30 -25.02 -3.20 35.06
N LEU A 31 -24.23 -2.62 35.96
CA LEU A 31 -24.13 -3.05 37.37
C LEU A 31 -25.42 -2.77 38.15
N ASP A 32 -26.09 -1.65 37.88
CA ASP A 32 -27.37 -1.32 38.52
C ASP A 32 -28.52 -2.25 38.07
N GLY A 33 -28.33 -3.03 36.98
CA GLY A 33 -29.29 -4.00 36.47
C GLY A 33 -29.03 -5.46 36.87
N GLN A 34 -27.97 -5.75 37.64
CA GLN A 34 -27.65 -7.11 38.09
C GLN A 34 -27.54 -7.20 39.63
N ASP A 35 -28.36 -8.07 40.24
CA ASP A 35 -28.40 -8.27 41.70
C ASP A 35 -27.19 -9.04 42.27
N GLU A 36 -26.38 -9.68 41.42
CA GLU A 36 -25.33 -10.62 41.87
C GLU A 36 -24.00 -9.96 42.24
N LEU A 37 -23.71 -8.75 41.76
CA LEU A 37 -22.40 -8.10 41.93
C LEU A 37 -22.54 -6.68 42.47
N THR A 38 -22.18 -6.50 43.74
CA THR A 38 -22.18 -5.17 44.34
C THR A 38 -21.11 -4.30 43.68
N LYS A 39 -21.40 -3.01 43.46
CA LYS A 39 -20.44 -2.00 42.94
C LYS A 39 -19.05 -2.05 43.61
N GLN A 40 -19.02 -2.34 44.91
CA GLN A 40 -17.79 -2.49 45.69
C GLN A 40 -16.96 -3.74 45.32
N GLN A 41 -17.62 -4.87 45.04
CA GLN A 41 -16.97 -6.11 44.61
C GLN A 41 -16.40 -5.95 43.20
N PHE A 42 -17.15 -5.30 42.30
CA PHE A 42 -16.69 -5.00 40.96
C PHE A 42 -15.49 -4.03 40.96
N GLN A 43 -15.51 -3.00 41.81
CA GLN A 43 -14.34 -2.13 42.04
C GLN A 43 -13.12 -2.88 42.59
N HIS A 44 -13.33 -3.92 43.38
CA HIS A 44 -12.23 -4.76 43.88
C HIS A 44 -11.62 -5.61 42.76
N ILE A 45 -12.46 -6.23 41.92
CA ILE A 45 -12.02 -6.99 40.75
C ILE A 45 -11.29 -6.08 39.76
N LEU A 46 -11.83 -4.91 39.45
CA LEU A 46 -11.18 -3.91 38.60
C LEU A 46 -9.81 -3.49 39.13
N ARG A 47 -9.69 -3.28 40.45
CA ARG A 47 -8.38 -2.99 41.07
C ARG A 47 -7.39 -4.13 40.86
N GLN A 48 -7.80 -5.38 41.05
CA GLN A 48 -6.93 -6.54 40.82
C GLN A 48 -6.52 -6.68 39.35
N VAL A 49 -7.46 -6.48 38.42
CA VAL A 49 -7.21 -6.49 36.98
C VAL A 49 -6.25 -5.37 36.59
N ASN A 50 -6.47 -4.15 37.07
CA ASN A 50 -5.60 -3.00 36.82
C ASN A 50 -4.16 -3.22 37.34
N VAL A 51 -4.00 -3.86 38.51
CA VAL A 51 -2.68 -4.22 39.02
C VAL A 51 -1.99 -5.24 38.11
N ARG A 52 -2.71 -6.27 37.65
CA ARG A 52 -2.17 -7.28 36.70
C ARG A 52 -1.82 -6.64 35.36
N LEU A 53 -2.68 -5.77 34.84
CA LEU A 53 -2.48 -5.03 33.59
C LEU A 53 -1.24 -4.14 33.67
N LYS A 54 -1.10 -3.35 34.74
CA LYS A 54 0.09 -2.52 35.00
C LYS A 54 1.36 -3.35 35.10
N ARG A 55 1.31 -4.49 35.79
CA ARG A 55 2.48 -5.40 35.91
C ARG A 55 2.88 -5.99 34.55
N HIS A 56 1.90 -6.41 33.75
CA HIS A 56 2.13 -6.91 32.40
C HIS A 56 2.72 -5.83 31.49
N HIS A 57 2.14 -4.63 31.47
CA HIS A 57 2.63 -3.50 30.68
C HIS A 57 4.05 -3.08 31.08
N ARG A 58 4.37 -3.03 32.37
CA ARG A 58 5.72 -2.69 32.83
C ARG A 58 6.78 -3.70 32.40
N ASN A 59 6.39 -4.98 32.27
CA ASN A 59 7.28 -6.04 31.81
C ASN A 59 7.45 -6.04 30.27
N MET A 60 6.35 -5.83 29.53
CA MET A 60 6.35 -5.77 28.05
C MET A 60 6.97 -4.47 27.52
N PHE A 61 6.53 -3.33 28.04
CA PHE A 61 6.93 -1.98 27.62
C PHE A 61 7.89 -1.36 28.63
N SER A 62 8.95 -2.09 28.98
CA SER A 62 10.00 -1.52 29.82
C SER A 62 10.63 -0.30 29.15
N ALA A 63 11.21 0.61 29.92
CA ALA A 63 11.92 1.77 29.38
C ALA A 63 13.05 1.35 28.41
N GLN A 64 13.68 0.21 28.68
CA GLN A 64 14.70 -0.38 27.81
C GLN A 64 14.10 -0.90 26.50
N ALA A 65 12.99 -1.66 26.55
CA ALA A 65 12.30 -2.14 25.35
C ALA A 65 11.81 -0.97 24.49
N THR A 66 11.25 0.06 25.11
CA THR A 66 10.80 1.29 24.45
C THR A 66 11.97 2.01 23.75
N SER A 67 13.11 2.11 24.42
CA SER A 67 14.31 2.72 23.84
C SER A 67 14.88 1.88 22.68
N GLN A 68 14.84 0.55 22.78
CA GLN A 68 15.28 -0.35 21.71
C GLN A 68 14.37 -0.27 20.48
N ILE A 69 13.05 -0.24 20.67
CA ILE A 69 12.08 -0.05 19.58
C ILE A 69 12.31 1.30 18.91
N ALA A 70 12.47 2.37 19.68
CA ALA A 70 12.76 3.69 19.12
C ALA A 70 14.06 3.72 18.30
N GLN A 71 15.10 3.00 18.75
CA GLN A 71 16.37 2.87 18.02
C GLN A 71 16.20 2.07 16.72
N GLN A 72 15.45 0.97 16.76
CA GLN A 72 15.17 0.15 15.58
C GLN A 72 14.38 0.94 14.53
N VAL A 73 13.34 1.69 14.96
CA VAL A 73 12.57 2.56 14.07
C VAL A 73 13.48 3.64 13.47
N ALA A 74 14.29 4.32 14.27
CA ALA A 74 15.20 5.34 13.76
C ALA A 74 16.21 4.77 12.75
N LYS A 75 16.73 3.56 13.00
CA LYS A 75 17.62 2.85 12.07
C LYS A 75 16.91 2.49 10.76
N TYR A 76 15.67 2.00 10.85
CA TYR A 76 14.86 1.65 9.69
C TYR A 76 14.56 2.88 8.82
N GLU A 77 14.17 4.00 9.44
CA GLU A 77 13.95 5.29 8.75
C GLU A 77 15.23 5.76 8.03
N GLN A 78 16.39 5.63 8.67
CA GLN A 78 17.68 5.99 8.07
C GLN A 78 18.02 5.09 6.87
N THR A 79 17.82 3.78 6.97
CA THR A 79 18.03 2.85 5.86
C THR A 79 17.09 3.18 4.70
N LYS A 80 15.81 3.46 4.98
CA LYS A 80 14.83 3.80 3.97
C LYS A 80 15.14 5.12 3.24
N ALA A 81 15.68 6.10 3.95
CA ALA A 81 16.17 7.34 3.34
C ALA A 81 17.37 7.09 2.39
N LEU A 82 18.30 6.21 2.78
CA LEU A 82 19.43 5.83 1.91
C LEU A 82 18.94 5.09 0.64
N GLU A 83 18.01 4.15 0.79
CA GLU A 83 17.38 3.46 -0.34
C GLU A 83 16.63 4.42 -1.27
N ALA A 84 15.96 5.44 -0.72
CA ALA A 84 15.29 6.47 -1.50
C ALA A 84 16.29 7.27 -2.34
N THR A 85 17.41 7.68 -1.76
CA THR A 85 18.49 8.39 -2.47
C THR A 85 19.09 7.53 -3.58
N GLU A 86 19.31 6.24 -3.33
CA GLU A 86 19.80 5.30 -4.35
C GLU A 86 18.80 5.17 -5.50
N LYS A 87 17.50 5.03 -5.21
CA LYS A 87 16.45 4.97 -6.23
C LYS A 87 16.34 6.26 -7.04
N LEU A 88 16.55 7.42 -6.42
CA LEU A 88 16.61 8.70 -7.16
C LEU A 88 17.82 8.76 -8.10
N LEU A 89 18.98 8.30 -7.67
CA LEU A 89 20.18 8.19 -8.52
C LEU A 89 19.94 7.25 -9.71
N GLN A 90 19.29 6.12 -9.50
CA GLN A 90 18.91 5.17 -10.55
C GLN A 90 17.86 5.76 -11.52
N ALA A 91 16.86 6.46 -10.99
CA ALA A 91 15.88 7.16 -11.80
C ALA A 91 16.54 8.26 -12.63
N GLN A 92 17.44 9.05 -12.05
CA GLN A 92 18.17 10.10 -12.76
C GLN A 92 19.00 9.51 -13.91
N SER A 93 19.75 8.43 -13.68
CA SER A 93 20.60 7.81 -14.71
C SER A 93 19.80 7.17 -15.85
N THR A 94 18.57 6.73 -15.59
CA THR A 94 17.70 6.07 -16.58
C THR A 94 16.77 7.06 -17.29
N ILE A 95 16.36 8.15 -16.63
CA ILE A 95 15.55 9.21 -17.23
C ILE A 95 16.41 10.12 -18.13
N GLN A 96 17.67 10.35 -17.80
CA GLN A 96 18.58 11.16 -18.63
C GLN A 96 18.66 10.68 -20.11
N PRO A 97 18.78 9.37 -20.43
CA PRO A 97 18.72 8.89 -21.81
C PRO A 97 17.30 8.87 -22.43
N LEU A 98 16.23 9.02 -21.65
CA LEU A 98 14.85 9.17 -22.15
C LEU A 98 14.55 10.58 -22.66
N ILE A 99 15.33 11.59 -22.23
CA ILE A 99 15.16 13.01 -22.61
C ILE A 99 15.87 13.32 -23.94
N LEU A 100 16.77 12.46 -24.42
CA LEU A 100 17.51 12.66 -25.67
C LEU A 100 16.75 12.06 -26.87
N PRO A 101 16.38 12.86 -27.89
CA PRO A 101 15.70 12.41 -29.11
C PRO A 101 16.49 11.36 -29.92
N GLU A 102 17.80 11.25 -29.69
CA GLU A 102 18.70 10.39 -30.45
C GLU A 102 18.54 8.89 -30.18
N LEU A 103 17.77 8.52 -29.14
CA LEU A 103 17.57 7.13 -28.70
C LEU A 103 16.24 6.51 -29.12
N GLU A 104 15.42 7.17 -29.96
CA GLU A 104 14.20 6.57 -30.53
C GLU A 104 14.45 5.21 -31.20
N THR A 105 15.67 4.95 -31.66
CA THR A 105 16.01 3.81 -32.53
C THR A 105 16.53 2.53 -31.85
N ALA A 106 16.90 2.51 -30.56
CA ALA A 106 17.71 1.40 -30.02
C ALA A 106 17.02 0.39 -29.08
N LEU A 107 15.82 0.66 -28.54
CA LEU A 107 15.13 -0.25 -27.61
C LEU A 107 13.69 -0.50 -28.08
N SER A 108 13.22 -1.75 -28.05
CA SER A 108 11.80 -2.04 -28.29
C SER A 108 10.94 -1.22 -27.32
N SER A 109 9.94 -0.54 -27.87
CA SER A 109 9.03 0.36 -27.14
C SER A 109 8.45 -0.27 -25.87
N ASP A 110 8.22 -1.58 -25.88
CA ASP A 110 7.68 -2.34 -24.74
C ASP A 110 8.65 -2.47 -23.56
N ARG A 111 9.96 -2.62 -23.80
CA ARG A 111 10.96 -2.72 -22.71
C ARG A 111 11.16 -1.38 -22.00
N ARG A 112 11.19 -0.29 -22.76
CA ARG A 112 11.27 1.08 -22.20
C ARG A 112 10.05 1.40 -21.35
N LEU A 113 8.88 0.98 -21.81
CA LEU A 113 7.63 1.17 -21.10
C LEU A 113 7.57 0.36 -19.80
N ALA A 114 8.11 -0.87 -19.79
CA ALA A 114 8.20 -1.68 -18.58
C ALA A 114 9.15 -1.07 -17.53
N GLU A 115 10.32 -0.59 -17.96
CA GLU A 115 11.26 0.11 -17.07
C GLU A 115 10.67 1.44 -16.56
N PHE A 116 10.00 2.21 -17.41
CA PHE A 116 9.33 3.44 -16.99
C PHE A 116 8.25 3.16 -15.92
N LYS A 117 7.42 2.14 -16.13
CA LYS A 117 6.41 1.69 -15.14
C LYS A 117 7.05 1.35 -13.80
N ARG A 118 8.18 0.61 -13.83
CA ARG A 118 8.93 0.21 -12.65
C ARG A 118 9.47 1.44 -11.90
N LEU A 119 10.12 2.35 -12.62
CA LEU A 119 10.71 3.55 -12.05
C LEU A 119 9.68 4.49 -11.43
N VAL A 120 8.54 4.72 -12.09
CA VAL A 120 7.47 5.56 -11.54
C VAL A 120 6.95 5.00 -10.21
N ASN A 121 6.87 3.68 -10.09
CA ASN A 121 6.42 3.01 -8.84
C ASN A 121 7.52 2.97 -7.77
N GLU A 122 8.80 3.06 -8.15
CA GLU A 122 9.95 3.08 -7.25
C GLU A 122 10.30 4.50 -6.76
N LEU A 123 9.66 5.55 -7.28
CA LEU A 123 9.90 6.94 -6.86
C LEU A 123 9.59 7.12 -5.36
N PRO A 124 10.57 7.59 -4.57
CA PRO A 124 10.40 7.74 -3.13
C PRO A 124 9.41 8.85 -2.79
N GLU A 125 8.78 8.74 -1.63
CA GLU A 125 7.89 9.79 -1.11
C GLU A 125 8.71 10.98 -0.60
N SER A 126 8.16 12.20 -0.73
CA SER A 126 8.83 13.44 -0.33
C SER A 126 9.35 13.45 1.11
N ARG A 127 8.66 12.78 2.05
CA ARG A 127 9.09 12.65 3.45
C ARG A 127 10.47 11.99 3.64
N TYR A 128 10.89 11.16 2.70
CA TYR A 128 12.20 10.49 2.73
C TYR A 128 13.31 11.33 2.10
N LEU A 129 12.97 12.45 1.47
CA LEU A 129 13.90 13.38 0.81
C LEU A 129 14.23 14.60 1.68
N GLN A 130 13.65 14.69 2.87
CA GLN A 130 13.85 15.81 3.79
C GLN A 130 15.29 15.81 4.32
N HIS A 131 16.11 16.73 3.80
CA HIS A 131 17.39 17.12 4.36
C HIS A 131 17.30 18.53 4.94
N GLU A 132 18.18 18.87 5.90
CA GLU A 132 18.11 20.09 6.72
C GLU A 132 18.13 21.43 5.92
N ASN A 133 18.35 21.39 4.59
CA ASN A 133 18.40 22.55 3.71
C ASN A 133 17.49 22.44 2.46
N MET A 134 16.51 21.54 2.43
CA MET A 134 15.62 21.40 1.28
C MET A 134 14.45 22.39 1.34
N ASP A 135 14.23 23.11 0.24
CA ASP A 135 13.11 24.04 0.08
C ASP A 135 11.77 23.29 0.15
N GLU A 136 10.92 23.69 1.08
CA GLU A 136 9.61 23.07 1.33
C GLU A 136 8.69 23.19 0.09
N GLU A 137 8.80 24.30 -0.65
CA GLU A 137 8.07 24.51 -1.91
C GLU A 137 8.51 23.50 -2.99
N LEU A 138 9.80 23.18 -3.04
CA LEU A 138 10.34 22.20 -3.98
C LEU A 138 9.90 20.78 -3.66
N LEU A 139 9.81 20.43 -2.37
CA LEU A 139 9.33 19.13 -1.90
C LEU A 139 7.83 18.95 -2.19
N GLU A 140 7.01 19.97 -1.98
CA GLU A 140 5.59 19.95 -2.35
C GLU A 140 5.42 19.79 -3.87
N ARG A 141 6.21 20.52 -4.66
CA ARG A 141 6.19 20.41 -6.11
C ARG A 141 6.61 19.01 -6.58
N TYR A 142 7.65 18.43 -6.00
CA TYR A 142 8.06 17.06 -6.27
C TYR A 142 6.93 16.07 -5.97
N GLU A 143 6.29 16.17 -4.80
CA GLU A 143 5.22 15.26 -4.40
C GLU A 143 4.02 15.37 -5.36
N SER A 144 3.67 16.58 -5.79
CA SER A 144 2.60 16.81 -6.78
C SER A 144 2.91 16.13 -8.13
N VAL A 145 4.16 16.21 -8.58
CA VAL A 145 4.61 15.59 -9.84
C VAL A 145 4.63 14.08 -9.71
N ARG A 146 5.16 13.55 -8.60
CA ARG A 146 5.18 12.12 -8.30
C ARG A 146 3.77 11.54 -8.31
N GLN A 147 2.83 12.15 -7.59
CA GLN A 147 1.44 11.70 -7.56
C GLN A 147 0.81 11.70 -8.95
N ARG A 148 1.07 12.75 -9.75
CA ARG A 148 0.58 12.82 -11.12
C ARG A 148 1.18 11.72 -12.01
N MET A 149 2.47 11.42 -11.86
CA MET A 149 3.13 10.33 -12.60
C MET A 149 2.56 8.97 -12.23
N VAL A 150 2.34 8.70 -10.94
CA VAL A 150 1.73 7.45 -10.47
C VAL A 150 0.31 7.29 -11.01
N GLN A 151 -0.54 8.33 -10.90
CA GLN A 151 -1.90 8.29 -11.43
C GLN A 151 -1.95 8.09 -12.95
N LEU A 152 -1.05 8.75 -13.68
CA LEU A 152 -0.95 8.58 -15.13
C LEU A 152 -0.55 7.15 -15.48
N ASN A 153 0.39 6.58 -14.73
CA ASN A 153 0.86 5.20 -14.89
C ASN A 153 -0.27 4.19 -14.64
N GLU A 154 -1.03 4.34 -13.56
CA GLU A 154 -2.18 3.49 -13.25
C GLU A 154 -3.24 3.52 -14.36
N ARG A 155 -3.61 4.72 -14.82
CA ARG A 155 -4.55 4.88 -15.94
C ARG A 155 -4.03 4.22 -17.21
N PHE A 156 -2.74 4.36 -17.49
CA PHE A 156 -2.11 3.76 -18.65
C PHE A 156 -2.09 2.23 -18.56
N VAL A 157 -1.73 1.65 -17.41
CA VAL A 157 -1.78 0.19 -17.17
C VAL A 157 -3.21 -0.33 -17.38
N HIS A 158 -4.21 0.35 -16.82
CA HIS A 158 -5.60 -0.02 -16.99
C HIS A 158 -6.03 0.03 -18.47
N ALA A 159 -5.68 1.10 -19.19
CA ALA A 159 -5.98 1.22 -20.62
C ALA A 159 -5.28 0.14 -21.46
N TYR A 160 -4.04 -0.21 -21.11
CA TYR A 160 -3.28 -1.27 -21.76
C TYR A 160 -3.96 -2.63 -21.59
N HIS A 161 -4.29 -3.03 -20.36
CA HIS A 161 -5.01 -4.29 -20.11
C HIS A 161 -6.38 -4.32 -20.78
N LYS A 162 -7.12 -3.19 -20.78
CA LYS A 162 -8.40 -3.10 -21.49
C LYS A 162 -8.22 -3.33 -22.99
N ARG A 163 -7.17 -2.75 -23.60
CA ARG A 163 -6.88 -2.96 -25.03
C ARG A 163 -6.55 -4.42 -25.32
N GLU A 164 -5.76 -5.05 -24.47
CA GLU A 164 -5.37 -6.45 -24.61
C GLU A 164 -6.57 -7.40 -24.47
N TYR A 165 -7.43 -7.14 -23.47
CA TYR A 165 -8.70 -7.85 -23.32
C TYR A 165 -9.61 -7.70 -24.53
N LEU A 166 -9.77 -6.47 -25.06
CA LEU A 166 -10.56 -6.23 -26.26
C LEU A 166 -9.99 -6.93 -27.50
N LYS A 167 -8.66 -7.04 -27.61
CA LYS A 167 -8.00 -7.78 -28.68
C LYS A 167 -8.33 -9.27 -28.59
N GLN A 168 -8.16 -9.88 -27.42
CA GLN A 168 -8.52 -11.29 -27.18
C GLN A 168 -10.01 -11.56 -27.43
N LEU A 169 -10.87 -10.61 -27.05
CA LEU A 169 -12.31 -10.70 -27.32
C LEU A 169 -12.61 -10.63 -28.82
N SER A 170 -11.90 -9.77 -29.57
CA SER A 170 -12.06 -9.70 -31.03
C SER A 170 -11.58 -10.97 -31.74
N GLU A 171 -10.52 -11.59 -31.23
CA GLU A 171 -9.99 -12.86 -31.75
C GLU A 171 -10.99 -14.00 -31.49
N THR A 172 -11.51 -14.12 -30.26
CA THR A 172 -12.50 -15.16 -29.92
C THR A 172 -13.83 -14.99 -30.66
N LEU A 173 -14.30 -13.75 -30.85
CA LEU A 173 -15.49 -13.47 -31.68
C LEU A 173 -15.24 -13.83 -33.16
N GLY A 174 -14.03 -13.57 -33.67
CA GLY A 174 -13.63 -13.97 -35.01
C GLY A 174 -13.63 -15.50 -35.20
N GLU A 175 -13.10 -16.23 -34.21
CA GLU A 175 -13.09 -17.70 -34.21
C GLU A 175 -14.52 -18.29 -34.14
N GLN A 176 -15.41 -17.72 -33.34
CA GLN A 176 -16.81 -18.15 -33.25
C GLN A 176 -17.58 -17.89 -34.55
N ALA A 177 -17.35 -16.75 -35.19
CA ALA A 177 -17.96 -16.44 -36.49
C ALA A 177 -17.47 -17.39 -37.59
N ALA A 178 -16.20 -17.78 -37.57
CA ALA A 178 -15.65 -18.76 -38.50
C ALA A 178 -16.27 -20.16 -38.29
N GLN A 179 -16.40 -20.61 -37.04
CA GLN A 179 -17.03 -21.88 -36.70
C GLN A 179 -18.51 -21.94 -37.10
N GLN A 180 -19.27 -20.84 -36.90
CA GLN A 180 -20.66 -20.78 -37.37
C GLN A 180 -20.76 -20.87 -38.89
N GLY A 181 -19.88 -20.19 -39.63
CA GLY A 181 -19.85 -20.27 -41.09
C GLY A 181 -19.54 -21.68 -41.60
N ASP A 182 -18.65 -22.41 -40.94
CA ASP A 182 -18.32 -23.79 -41.31
C ASP A 182 -19.44 -24.78 -40.96
N LEU A 183 -20.10 -24.64 -39.81
CA LEU A 183 -21.31 -25.42 -39.50
C LEU A 183 -22.43 -25.18 -40.52
N GLN A 184 -22.59 -23.93 -40.96
CA GLN A 184 -23.65 -23.57 -41.91
C GLN A 184 -23.43 -24.23 -43.28
N ARG A 185 -22.17 -24.27 -43.74
CA ARG A 185 -21.76 -24.99 -44.97
C ARG A 185 -21.96 -26.50 -44.84
N GLU A 186 -21.74 -27.07 -43.67
CA GLU A 186 -21.91 -28.51 -43.44
C GLU A 186 -23.40 -28.89 -43.42
N VAL A 187 -24.25 -28.05 -42.82
CA VAL A 187 -25.71 -28.20 -42.89
C VAL A 187 -26.22 -28.11 -44.33
N GLU A 188 -25.72 -27.18 -45.15
CA GLU A 188 -26.09 -27.08 -46.56
C GLU A 188 -25.69 -28.34 -47.35
N ARG A 189 -24.51 -28.90 -47.08
CA ARG A 189 -24.06 -30.17 -47.68
C ARG A 189 -24.94 -31.35 -47.28
N PHE A 190 -25.29 -31.45 -45.99
CA PHE A 190 -26.20 -32.48 -45.51
C PHE A 190 -27.61 -32.34 -46.12
N GLN A 191 -28.13 -31.12 -46.25
CA GLN A 191 -29.41 -30.87 -46.90
C GLN A 191 -29.41 -31.23 -48.39
N ALA A 192 -28.30 -30.99 -49.09
CA ALA A 192 -28.14 -31.41 -50.48
C ALA A 192 -28.15 -32.94 -50.63
N LEU A 193 -27.39 -33.64 -49.77
CA LEU A 193 -27.35 -35.11 -49.73
C LEU A 193 -28.71 -35.75 -49.41
N VAL A 194 -29.47 -35.14 -48.49
CA VAL A 194 -30.83 -35.61 -48.14
C VAL A 194 -31.83 -35.39 -49.29
N ARG A 195 -31.60 -34.43 -50.20
CA ARG A 195 -32.44 -34.21 -51.39
C ARG A 195 -32.13 -35.16 -52.55
N GLU A 196 -30.95 -35.78 -52.55
CA GLU A 196 -30.53 -36.75 -53.57
C GLU A 196 -30.91 -38.21 -53.22
N LEU A 197 -31.44 -38.45 -52.02
CA LEU A 197 -32.04 -39.71 -51.57
C LEU A 197 -33.57 -39.70 -51.74
#